data_AF-A0A7Y2XJ39-F1
#
_entry.id   AF-A0A7Y2XJ39-F1
#
_cell.length_a   1.000
_cell.length_b   1.000
_cell.length_c   1.000
_cell.angle_alpha   90.00
_cell.angle_beta   90.00
_cell.angle_gamma   90.00
#
_symmetry.space_group_name_H-M   'P 1'
#
loop_
_entity.id
_entity.type
_entity.pdbx_description
1 polymer ?
#
loop_
_entity_poly.entity_id
_entity_poly.type
_entity_poly.pdbx_seq_one_letter_code
_entity_poly.pdbx_strand_id
1 'polypeptide(L)' 'YETAFYQPFLSDWRNYEGWEIAGGVWTAERAHHLFKEIVNSFEAPPMDIAVRDQLADFVARRKAEGGAPTDF' A
#
# COMPACT_ATOMS: atom_id res chain seq x y z
N TYR A 1 10.46 23.50 -15.93
CA TYR A 1 9.81 22.29 -16.49
C TYR A 1 9.74 21.13 -15.51
N GLU A 2 10.62 21.05 -14.50
CA GLU A 2 10.75 19.90 -13.58
C GLU A 2 9.56 19.67 -12.63
N THR A 3 8.82 20.71 -12.26
CA THR A 3 7.62 20.62 -11.38
C THR A 3 6.29 20.64 -12.14
N ALA A 4 6.33 20.71 -13.47
CA ALA A 4 5.12 20.90 -14.28
C ALA A 4 4.46 19.57 -14.70
N PHE A 5 5.11 18.43 -14.46
CA PHE A 5 4.62 17.12 -14.89
C PHE A 5 4.73 16.08 -13.77
N TYR A 6 3.68 15.30 -13.61
CA TYR A 6 3.67 14.14 -12.72
C TYR A 6 4.59 13.06 -13.27
N GLN A 7 5.56 12.61 -12.45
CA GLN A 7 6.38 11.45 -12.79
C GLN A 7 5.65 10.17 -12.36
N PRO A 8 5.29 9.28 -13.31
CA PRO A 8 4.64 8.02 -12.96
C PRO A 8 5.63 7.08 -12.27
N PHE A 9 5.24 6.52 -11.12
CA PHE A 9 6.06 5.54 -10.40
C PHE A 9 5.75 4.08 -10.80
N LEU A 10 4.69 3.85 -11.60
CA LEU A 10 4.23 2.51 -12.00
C LEU A 10 4.15 2.32 -13.53
N SER A 11 3.78 3.38 -14.26
CA SER A 11 3.58 3.30 -15.71
C SER A 11 4.92 3.29 -16.44
N ASP A 12 5.01 2.43 -17.46
CA ASP A 12 6.10 2.43 -18.43
C ASP A 12 5.57 3.05 -19.73
N TRP A 13 6.17 4.16 -20.17
CA TRP A 13 5.76 4.92 -21.35
C TRP A 13 6.75 4.82 -22.51
N ARG A 14 7.66 3.86 -22.46
CA ARG A 14 8.50 3.53 -23.61
C ARG A 14 7.60 3.11 -24.79
N ASN A 15 8.06 3.38 -26.00
CA ASN A 15 7.47 2.75 -27.18
C ASN A 15 7.64 1.23 -27.09
N TYR A 16 6.94 0.50 -27.96
CA TYR A 16 6.93 -0.95 -27.94
C TYR A 16 8.33 -1.56 -27.96
N GLU A 17 9.20 -1.10 -28.87
CA GLU A 17 10.57 -1.62 -29.02
C GLU A 17 11.41 -1.37 -27.76
N GLY A 18 11.28 -0.20 -27.14
CA GLY A 18 11.98 0.14 -25.90
C GLY A 18 11.48 -0.64 -24.70
N TRP A 19 10.17 -0.92 -24.63
CA TRP A 19 9.58 -1.77 -23.60
C TRP A 19 10.01 -3.23 -23.76
N GLU A 20 10.02 -3.74 -24.99
CA GLU A 20 10.43 -5.11 -25.34
C GLU A 20 11.90 -5.34 -24.97
N ILE A 21 12.81 -4.45 -25.39
CA ILE A 21 14.25 -4.52 -25.06
C ILE A 21 14.49 -4.48 -23.54
N ALA A 22 13.63 -3.79 -22.81
CA ALA A 22 13.72 -3.67 -21.36
C ALA A 22 13.06 -4.82 -20.59
N GLY A 23 12.70 -5.89 -21.29
CA GLY A 23 12.19 -7.13 -20.70
C GLY A 23 10.69 -7.30 -20.77
N GLY A 24 9.95 -6.40 -21.43
CA GLY A 24 8.53 -6.62 -21.70
C GLY A 24 7.68 -6.80 -20.44
N VAL A 25 8.05 -6.15 -19.34
CA VAL A 25 7.40 -6.38 -18.03
C VAL A 25 6.00 -5.77 -18.03
N TRP A 26 4.99 -6.55 -17.66
CA TRP A 26 3.61 -6.08 -17.61
C TRP A 26 3.33 -5.24 -16.36
N THR A 27 2.33 -4.36 -16.44
CA THR A 27 1.97 -3.46 -15.33
C THR A 27 1.60 -4.23 -14.06
N ALA A 28 0.93 -5.38 -14.17
CA ALA A 28 0.60 -6.22 -13.02
C ALA A 28 1.85 -6.76 -12.31
N GLU A 29 2.89 -7.13 -13.06
CA GLU A 29 4.17 -7.60 -12.50
C GLU A 29 4.91 -6.47 -11.80
N ARG A 30 4.96 -5.27 -12.40
CA ARG A 30 5.55 -4.08 -11.76
C ARG A 30 4.80 -3.70 -10.48
N ALA A 31 3.47 -3.74 -10.50
CA ALA A 31 2.65 -3.49 -9.32
C ALA A 31 2.90 -4.53 -8.22
N HIS A 32 3.04 -5.80 -8.59
CA HIS A 32 3.35 -6.89 -7.67
C HIS A 32 4.69 -6.71 -6.97
N HIS A 33 5.71 -6.31 -7.71
CA HIS A 33 7.01 -5.98 -7.14
C HIS A 33 6.91 -4.79 -6.20
N LEU A 34 6.30 -3.69 -6.65
CA LEU A 34 6.23 -2.46 -5.88
C LEU A 34 5.48 -2.65 -4.54
N PHE A 35 4.35 -3.37 -4.50
CA PHE A 35 3.67 -3.56 -3.22
C PHE A 35 4.53 -4.35 -2.24
N LYS A 36 5.31 -5.34 -2.71
CA LYS A 36 6.19 -6.11 -1.84
C LYS A 36 7.29 -5.23 -1.27
N GLU A 37 7.87 -4.36 -2.08
CA GLU A 37 8.84 -3.38 -1.62
C GLU A 37 8.23 -2.47 -0.55
N ILE A 38 7.06 -1.87 -0.81
CA ILE A 38 6.36 -1.00 0.15
C ILE A 38 6.09 -1.71 1.48
N VAL A 39 5.60 -2.95 1.43
CA VAL A 39 5.31 -3.74 2.65
C VAL A 39 6.59 -4.09 3.39
N ASN A 40 7.65 -4.48 2.68
CA ASN A 40 8.92 -4.87 3.29
C ASN A 40 9.69 -3.68 3.87
N SER A 41 9.52 -2.48 3.32
CA SER A 41 10.15 -1.25 3.81
C SER A 41 9.26 -0.45 4.75
N PHE A 42 8.09 -0.96 5.12
CA PHE A 42 7.16 -0.23 5.98
C PHE A 42 7.69 -0.17 7.42
N GLU A 43 7.86 1.06 7.91
CA GLU A 43 8.09 1.35 9.32
C GLU A 43 6.86 2.04 9.90
N ALA A 44 6.25 1.41 10.91
CA ALA A 44 5.10 2.01 11.58
C ALA A 44 5.52 3.32 12.27
N PRO A 45 4.76 4.42 12.09
CA PRO A 45 5.07 5.67 12.78
C PRO A 45 4.97 5.48 14.29
N PRO A 46 5.78 6.21 15.08
CA PRO A 46 5.75 6.09 16.53
C PRO A 46 4.36 6.45 17.07
N MET A 47 3.90 5.66 18.04
CA MET A 47 2.63 5.82 18.72
C MET A 47 2.83 5.61 20.21
N ASP A 48 2.20 6.46 21.03
CA ASP A 48 2.19 6.29 22.48
C ASP A 48 1.56 4.94 22.86
N ILE A 49 2.26 4.20 23.71
CA ILE A 49 1.87 2.84 24.13
C ILE A 49 0.53 2.87 24.88
N ALA A 50 0.30 3.85 25.76
CA ALA A 50 -0.94 3.96 26.50
C ALA A 50 -2.13 4.23 25.57
N VAL A 51 -1.94 5.03 24.50
CA VAL A 51 -2.98 5.25 23.49
C VAL A 51 -3.24 3.97 22.69
N ARG A 52 -2.19 3.25 22.29
CA ARG A 52 -2.32 1.97 21.57
C ARG A 52 -3.12 0.94 22.38
N ASP A 53 -2.83 0.83 23.68
CA ASP A 53 -3.50 -0.11 24.58
C ASP A 53 -4.97 0.27 24.79
N GLN A 54 -5.26 1.56 25.00
CA GLN A 54 -6.64 2.05 25.10
C GLN A 54 -7.48 1.73 23.85
N LEU A 55 -6.88 1.88 22.65
CA LEU A 55 -7.55 1.51 21.41
C LEU A 55 -7.79 0.00 21.31
N ALA A 56 -6.83 -0.82 21.72
CA ALA A 56 -6.96 -2.27 21.73
C ALA A 56 -8.10 -2.71 22.67
N ASP A 57 -8.17 -2.15 23.88
CA ASP A 57 -9.22 -2.43 24.86
C ASP A 57 -10.61 -2.00 24.35
N PHE A 58 -10.70 -0.82 23.74
CA PHE A 58 -11.93 -0.34 23.13
C PHE A 58 -12.42 -1.29 22.04
N VAL A 59 -11.53 -1.74 21.14
CA VAL A 59 -11.87 -2.70 20.07
C VAL A 59 -12.30 -4.04 20.65
N ALA A 60 -11.57 -4.56 21.66
CA ALA A 60 -11.90 -5.84 22.30
C ALA A 60 -13.29 -5.80 22.93
N ARG A 61 -13.59 -4.74 23.69
CA ARG A 61 -14.90 -4.54 24.31
C ARG A 61 -16.02 -4.43 23.26
N ARG A 62 -15.80 -3.71 22.15
CA ARG A 62 -16.81 -3.58 21.08
C ARG A 62 -17.08 -4.88 20.33
N LYS A 63 -16.06 -5.72 20.16
CA LYS A 63 -16.23 -7.07 19.62
C LYS A 63 -17.05 -7.94 20.58
N ALA A 64 -16.80 -7.86 21.88
CA ALA A 64 -17.56 -8.60 22.89
C ALA A 64 -19.01 -8.14 23.03
N GLU A 65 -19.28 -6.83 22.85
CA GLU A 65 -20.62 -6.22 22.84
C GLU A 65 -21.47 -6.62 21.61
N GLY A 66 -20.97 -7.49 20.72
CA GLY A 66 -21.70 -8.02 19.56
C GLY A 66 -21.27 -7.44 18.21
N GLY A 67 -20.26 -6.56 18.19
CA GLY A 67 -19.73 -5.98 16.95
C GLY A 67 -20.76 -5.13 16.17
N ALA A 68 -20.37 -4.67 14.99
CA ALA A 68 -21.36 -4.12 14.06
C ALA A 68 -22.28 -5.28 13.61
N PRO A 69 -23.62 -5.09 13.55
CA PRO A 69 -24.48 -6.08 12.92
C PRO A 69 -23.99 -6.32 11.50
N THR A 70 -23.54 -7.53 11.21
CA THR A 70 -23.14 -7.92 9.86
C THR A 70 -24.30 -8.67 9.23
N ASP A 71 -24.94 -8.05 8.23
CA ASP A 71 -25.87 -8.70 7.32
C ASP A 71 -25.07 -9.51 6.28
N PHE A 72 -24.57 -10.69 6.66
CA PHE A 72 -24.07 -11.70 5.73
C PHE A 72 -24.54 -13.08 6.16
#